data_AF-R6V5H6-F1
#
_entry.id   AF-R6V5H6-F1
#
_cell.length_a   1.000
_cell.length_b   1.000
_cell.length_c   1.000
_cell.angle_alpha   90.00
_cell.angle_beta   90.00
_cell.angle_gamma   90.00
#
_symmetry.space_group_name_H-M   'P 1'
#
loop_
_entity.id
_entity.type
_entity.pdbx_description
1 polymer ?
#
loop_
_entity_poly.entity_id
_entity_poly.type
_entity_poly.pdbx_seq_one_letter_code
_entity_poly.pdbx_strand_id
1 'polypeptide(L)'
;MINRVVEDMNHRFTRSVVECTFRSHDISVTAANLLRDREKPTNIKEHLDIDEVTAGIRKMLDILNKEEQCIDIEECHMIQIKEYLKLLDLIMEIDLEFLPPVNRKNSITVITQPGMRYAQANAIVENMLLDVKFQELSVKERRRILERLLSEIRGRMMEDIVLLETKIAKPDKKVFKLQFAIGEFDMVVFDPVALNCEIYEVKYSKERVPAQYRHLTDEEKCRETIHRYGDIEGRYVIYRGEDAEMDGVRYLNVEEYLKGLG
;
A
#
# COMPACT_ATOMS: atom_id res chain seq x y z
N MET A 1 -8.68 -16.15 7.43
CA MET A 1 -7.34 -16.16 6.80
C MET A 1 -7.15 -15.07 5.73
N ILE A 2 -8.05 -14.95 4.75
CA ILE A 2 -7.91 -13.97 3.66
C ILE A 2 -7.84 -12.53 4.19
N ASN A 3 -8.77 -12.15 5.09
CA ASN A 3 -8.77 -10.81 5.70
C ASN A 3 -7.45 -10.49 6.42
N ARG A 4 -6.76 -11.51 6.94
CA ARG A 4 -5.46 -11.35 7.60
C ARG A 4 -4.33 -11.05 6.61
N VAL A 5 -4.31 -11.74 5.48
CA VAL A 5 -3.35 -11.49 4.40
C VAL A 5 -3.60 -10.13 3.75
N VAL A 6 -4.87 -9.77 3.58
CA VAL A 6 -5.27 -8.47 3.02
C VAL A 6 -4.80 -7.33 3.94
N GLU A 7 -4.81 -7.52 5.27
CA GLU A 7 -4.40 -6.50 6.24
C GLU A 7 -2.87 -6.38 6.40
N ASP A 8 -2.10 -7.45 6.12
CA ASP A 8 -0.63 -7.40 6.16
C ASP A 8 -0.07 -6.42 5.13
N MET A 9 0.71 -5.44 5.60
CA MET A 9 1.16 -4.32 4.76
C MET A 9 2.14 -4.70 3.65
N ASN A 10 2.86 -5.80 3.83
CA ASN A 10 3.75 -6.32 2.79
C ASN A 10 3.05 -7.39 1.94
N HIS A 11 1.76 -7.64 2.22
CA HIS A 11 0.94 -8.64 1.59
C HIS A 11 1.65 -9.99 1.42
N ARG A 12 2.43 -10.36 2.43
CA ARG A 12 3.24 -11.59 2.37
C ARG A 12 2.34 -12.78 2.61
N PHE A 13 2.16 -13.57 1.57
CA PHE A 13 1.41 -14.82 1.65
C PHE A 13 2.26 -15.93 2.29
N THR A 14 2.61 -15.77 3.57
CA THR A 14 3.53 -16.67 4.30
C THR A 14 2.86 -17.24 5.55
N ARG A 15 3.29 -18.43 5.96
CA ARG A 15 2.81 -19.07 7.20
C ARG A 15 2.96 -18.14 8.41
N SER A 16 4.08 -17.43 8.51
CA SER A 16 4.35 -16.51 9.63
C SER A 16 3.32 -15.38 9.75
N VAL A 17 2.79 -14.89 8.63
CA VAL A 17 1.71 -13.87 8.63
C VAL A 17 0.41 -14.46 9.18
N VAL A 18 0.10 -15.72 8.89
CA VAL A 18 -1.13 -16.38 9.34
C VAL A 18 -1.06 -16.82 10.81
N GLU A 19 0.13 -17.18 11.30
CA GLU A 19 0.31 -17.69 12.66
C GLU A 19 0.69 -16.61 13.70
N CYS A 20 1.09 -15.40 13.30
CA CYS A 20 1.47 -14.39 14.29
C CYS A 20 0.28 -13.90 15.13
N THR A 21 0.52 -13.07 16.16
CA THR A 21 -0.57 -12.35 16.81
C THR A 21 -1.03 -11.20 15.91
N PHE A 22 -2.32 -11.15 15.58
CA PHE A 22 -2.85 -10.08 14.73
C PHE A 22 -2.71 -8.71 15.41
N ARG A 23 -2.31 -7.72 14.61
CA ARG A 23 -2.27 -6.31 14.97
C ARG A 23 -2.68 -5.52 13.75
N SER A 24 -3.54 -4.52 13.92
CA SER A 24 -3.90 -3.69 12.78
C SER A 24 -2.72 -2.82 12.36
N HIS A 25 -2.27 -3.08 11.14
CA HIS A 25 -1.29 -2.29 10.44
C HIS A 25 -1.80 -0.88 10.15
N ASP A 26 -3.04 -0.76 9.68
CA ASP A 26 -3.64 0.53 9.33
C ASP A 26 -3.63 1.48 10.55
N ILE A 27 -4.05 0.99 11.73
CA ILE A 27 -3.97 1.74 12.98
C ILE A 27 -2.52 2.11 13.33
N SER A 28 -1.58 1.17 13.15
CA SER A 28 -0.17 1.38 13.51
C SER A 28 0.48 2.49 12.67
N VAL A 29 0.22 2.52 11.36
CA VAL A 29 0.72 3.58 10.46
C VAL A 29 0.09 4.91 10.77
N THR A 30 -1.24 4.93 10.96
CA THR A 30 -1.94 6.16 11.30
C THR A 30 -1.48 6.72 12.64
N ALA A 31 -1.25 5.87 13.64
CA ALA A 31 -0.68 6.27 14.93
C ALA A 31 0.70 6.92 14.77
N ALA A 32 1.58 6.31 13.98
CA ALA A 32 2.92 6.85 13.73
C ALA A 32 2.88 8.19 12.98
N ASN A 33 1.97 8.33 12.02
CA ASN A 33 1.82 9.56 11.23
C ASN A 33 1.18 10.68 12.05
N LEU A 34 0.14 10.39 12.84
CA LEU A 34 -0.47 11.36 13.75
C LEU A 34 0.51 11.87 14.80
N LEU A 35 1.40 11.00 15.30
CA LEU A 35 2.43 11.41 16.26
C LEU A 35 3.46 12.36 15.64
N ARG A 36 3.71 12.26 14.32
CA ARG A 36 4.66 13.08 13.57
C ARG A 36 4.00 14.26 12.83
N ASP A 37 2.70 14.46 13.01
CA ASP A 37 1.95 15.55 12.40
C ASP A 37 2.55 16.89 12.84
N ARG A 38 2.82 17.78 11.88
CA ARG A 38 3.54 19.04 12.14
C ARG A 38 2.67 20.09 12.82
N GLU A 39 1.36 20.02 12.66
CA GLU A 39 0.43 21.03 13.16
C GLU A 39 -0.19 20.62 14.49
N LYS A 40 -0.57 19.34 14.63
CA LYS A 40 -1.15 18.80 15.87
C LYS A 40 -0.71 17.34 16.06
N PRO A 41 0.50 17.12 16.59
CA PRO A 41 0.94 15.81 17.04
C PRO A 41 -0.11 15.18 17.97
N THR A 42 -0.52 13.95 17.69
CA THR A 42 -1.53 13.24 18.47
C THR A 42 -1.06 11.83 18.77
N ASN A 43 -0.92 11.47 20.05
CA ASN A 43 -0.64 10.10 20.46
C ASN A 43 -1.95 9.32 20.60
N ILE A 44 -2.42 8.70 19.52
CA ILE A 44 -3.68 7.95 19.52
C ILE A 44 -3.68 6.79 20.53
N LYS A 45 -2.51 6.27 20.92
CA LYS A 45 -2.41 5.17 21.89
C LYS A 45 -2.88 5.56 23.29
N GLU A 46 -2.91 6.85 23.61
CA GLU A 46 -3.46 7.37 24.87
C GLU A 46 -4.99 7.48 24.84
N HIS A 47 -5.58 7.41 23.65
CA HIS A 47 -7.01 7.64 23.41
C HIS A 47 -7.71 6.43 22.76
N LEU A 48 -7.08 5.26 22.81
CA LEU A 48 -7.63 4.05 22.21
C LEU A 48 -7.21 2.84 23.04
N ASP A 49 -8.16 1.98 23.40
CA ASP A 49 -7.81 0.65 23.88
C ASP A 49 -7.46 -0.25 22.69
N ILE A 50 -6.17 -0.27 22.34
CA ILE A 50 -5.68 -0.96 21.14
C ILE A 50 -6.02 -2.45 21.21
N ASP A 51 -5.97 -3.07 22.38
CA ASP A 51 -6.21 -4.50 22.53
C ASP A 51 -7.70 -4.82 22.33
N GLU A 52 -8.61 -4.03 22.93
CA GLU A 52 -10.05 -4.19 22.75
C GLU A 52 -10.47 -3.93 21.29
N VAL A 53 -9.97 -2.84 20.70
CA VAL A 53 -10.24 -2.50 19.29
C VAL A 53 -9.72 -3.58 18.35
N THR A 54 -8.50 -4.09 18.59
CA THR A 54 -7.92 -5.17 17.79
C THR A 54 -8.73 -6.46 17.91
N ALA A 55 -9.23 -6.79 19.11
CA ALA A 55 -10.09 -7.94 19.32
C ALA A 55 -11.45 -7.80 18.60
N GLY A 56 -12.03 -6.59 18.63
CA GLY A 56 -13.26 -6.28 17.91
C GLY A 56 -13.10 -6.38 16.38
N ILE A 57 -12.01 -5.85 15.84
CA ILE A 57 -11.67 -5.97 14.40
C ILE A 57 -11.53 -7.44 14.01
N ARG A 58 -10.79 -8.22 14.81
CA ARG A 58 -10.61 -9.66 14.58
C ARG A 58 -11.94 -10.39 14.50
N LYS A 59 -12.86 -10.11 15.43
CA LYS A 59 -14.19 -10.71 15.47
C LYS A 59 -15.03 -10.33 14.25
N MET A 60 -15.02 -9.05 13.85
CA MET A 60 -15.76 -8.58 12.67
C MET A 60 -15.22 -9.15 11.36
N LEU A 61 -13.91 -9.33 11.25
CA LEU A 61 -13.23 -9.80 10.06
C LEU A 61 -12.92 -11.31 10.07
N ASP A 62 -13.39 -12.04 11.07
CA ASP A 62 -13.12 -13.47 11.26
C ASP A 62 -11.61 -13.81 11.15
N ILE A 63 -10.79 -13.04 11.88
CA ILE A 63 -9.34 -13.20 11.95
C ILE A 63 -8.99 -13.96 13.23
N LEU A 64 -8.44 -15.16 13.04
CA LEU A 64 -7.98 -16.04 14.12
C LEU A 64 -6.47 -15.90 14.35
N ASN A 65 -6.05 -15.90 15.62
CA ASN A 65 -4.67 -16.10 16.03
C ASN A 65 -4.34 -17.60 16.04
N LYS A 66 -3.05 -17.95 16.15
CA LYS A 66 -2.62 -19.35 16.12
C LYS A 66 -3.28 -20.19 17.21
N GLU A 67 -3.46 -19.63 18.41
CA GLU A 67 -4.07 -20.33 19.55
C GLU A 67 -5.55 -20.66 19.32
N GLU A 68 -6.19 -19.99 18.35
CA GLU A 68 -7.61 -20.16 18.00
C GLU A 68 -7.80 -21.01 16.73
N GLN A 69 -6.71 -21.41 16.07
CA GLN A 69 -6.75 -22.24 14.87
C GLN A 69 -6.88 -23.72 15.25
N CYS A 70 -7.87 -24.39 14.68
CA CYS A 70 -8.09 -25.83 14.89
C CYS A 70 -7.24 -26.73 13.97
N ILE A 71 -6.64 -26.15 12.93
CA ILE A 71 -5.91 -26.87 11.88
C ILE A 71 -4.50 -26.29 11.78
N ASP A 72 -3.50 -27.16 11.78
CA ASP A 72 -2.13 -26.76 11.52
C ASP A 72 -1.91 -26.44 10.04
N ILE A 73 -1.28 -25.30 9.79
CA ILE A 73 -1.00 -24.81 8.45
C ILE A 73 0.46 -25.08 8.12
N GLU A 74 0.68 -25.93 7.12
CA GLU A 74 1.99 -26.16 6.54
C GLU A 74 2.25 -25.19 5.37
N GLU A 75 3.50 -25.08 4.95
CA GLU A 75 3.87 -24.20 3.83
C GLU A 75 3.19 -24.63 2.52
N CYS A 76 2.95 -25.93 2.33
CA CYS A 76 2.24 -26.45 1.16
C CYS A 76 0.79 -25.94 1.10
N HIS A 77 0.10 -25.79 2.24
CA HIS A 77 -1.23 -25.22 2.32
C HIS A 77 -1.22 -23.74 1.92
N MET A 78 -0.18 -22.99 2.31
CA MET A 78 -0.04 -21.58 1.92
C MET A 78 0.10 -21.41 0.41
N ILE A 79 0.88 -22.27 -0.24
CA ILE A 79 1.04 -22.28 -1.70
C ILE A 79 -0.32 -22.58 -2.37
N GLN A 80 -1.03 -23.62 -1.92
CA GLN A 80 -2.33 -24.00 -2.47
C GLN A 80 -3.37 -22.89 -2.33
N ILE A 81 -3.45 -22.25 -1.17
CA ILE A 81 -4.41 -21.15 -0.95
C ILE A 81 -4.05 -19.95 -1.83
N LYS A 82 -2.76 -19.64 -1.98
CA LYS A 82 -2.31 -18.58 -2.89
C LYS A 82 -2.70 -18.87 -4.33
N GLU A 83 -2.50 -20.09 -4.81
CA GLU A 83 -2.92 -20.52 -6.15
C GLU A 83 -4.44 -20.42 -6.32
N TYR A 84 -5.20 -20.86 -5.31
CA TYR A 84 -6.66 -20.76 -5.33
C TYR A 84 -7.15 -19.31 -5.42
N LEU A 85 -6.56 -18.40 -4.64
CA LEU A 85 -6.92 -16.98 -4.67
C LEU A 85 -6.55 -16.31 -6.01
N LYS A 86 -5.46 -16.75 -6.65
CA LYS A 86 -5.11 -16.31 -8.02
C LYS A 86 -6.14 -16.80 -9.03
N LEU A 87 -6.58 -18.06 -8.94
CA LEU A 87 -7.59 -18.62 -9.84
C LEU A 87 -8.96 -17.93 -9.71
N LEU A 88 -9.25 -17.36 -8.55
CA LEU A 88 -10.45 -16.56 -8.31
C LEU A 88 -10.27 -15.07 -8.66
N ASP A 89 -9.14 -14.70 -9.25
CA ASP A 89 -8.78 -13.31 -9.56
C ASP A 89 -8.94 -12.39 -8.34
N LEU A 90 -8.62 -12.87 -7.13
CA LEU A 90 -8.69 -12.10 -5.87
C LEU A 90 -7.37 -11.44 -5.52
N ILE A 91 -6.27 -12.02 -6.01
CA ILE A 91 -4.92 -11.53 -5.78
C ILE A 91 -4.11 -11.57 -7.06
N MET A 92 -3.21 -10.61 -7.22
CA MET A 92 -2.19 -10.62 -8.26
C MET A 92 -0.81 -10.39 -7.62
N GLU A 93 0.24 -10.97 -8.22
CA GLU A 93 1.61 -10.67 -7.80
C GLU A 93 2.25 -9.63 -8.70
N ILE A 94 2.88 -8.64 -8.08
CA ILE A 94 3.67 -7.62 -8.76
C ILE A 94 5.10 -7.72 -8.25
N ASP A 95 6.06 -7.63 -9.18
CA ASP A 95 7.46 -7.82 -8.85
C ASP A 95 7.94 -6.68 -7.93
N LEU A 96 8.76 -7.04 -6.95
CA LEU A 96 9.44 -6.10 -6.06
C LEU A 96 10.95 -6.24 -6.29
N GLU A 97 11.51 -5.22 -6.93
CA GLU A 97 12.93 -5.15 -7.25
C GLU A 97 13.68 -4.29 -6.23
N PHE A 98 14.97 -4.56 -6.08
CA PHE A 98 15.83 -3.86 -5.12
C PHE A 98 17.06 -3.30 -5.81
N LEU A 99 17.46 -2.10 -5.38
CA LEU A 99 18.76 -1.50 -5.65
C LEU A 99 19.45 -1.16 -4.32
N PRO A 100 20.62 -1.78 -4.02
CA PRO A 100 21.33 -2.79 -4.80
C PRO A 100 20.55 -4.13 -4.90
N PRO A 101 20.81 -4.96 -5.94
CA PRO A 101 20.10 -6.22 -6.14
C PRO A 101 20.26 -7.18 -4.98
N VAL A 102 19.17 -7.83 -4.59
CA VAL A 102 19.16 -8.93 -3.63
C VAL A 102 19.03 -10.26 -4.36
N ASN A 103 19.72 -11.30 -3.89
CA ASN A 103 19.72 -12.66 -4.49
C ASN A 103 18.41 -13.44 -4.23
N ARG A 104 17.26 -12.77 -4.24
CA ARG A 104 15.93 -13.38 -4.09
C ARG A 104 14.93 -12.61 -4.93
N LYS A 105 14.12 -13.34 -5.71
CA LYS A 105 12.93 -12.77 -6.33
C LYS A 105 11.93 -12.47 -5.23
N ASN A 106 11.44 -11.24 -5.21
CA ASN A 106 10.41 -10.81 -4.28
C ASN A 106 9.22 -10.30 -5.09
N SER A 107 8.05 -10.42 -4.49
CA SER A 107 6.80 -9.91 -5.03
C SER A 107 5.98 -9.31 -3.91
N ILE A 108 5.15 -8.35 -4.26
CA ILE A 108 4.03 -7.91 -3.45
C ILE A 108 2.75 -8.57 -3.98
N THR A 109 1.83 -8.91 -3.07
CA THR A 109 0.52 -9.43 -3.44
C THR A 109 -0.48 -8.29 -3.42
N VAL A 110 -0.98 -7.88 -4.58
CA VAL A 110 -2.01 -6.84 -4.67
C VAL A 110 -3.39 -7.47 -4.66
N ILE A 111 -4.33 -6.86 -3.95
CA ILE A 111 -5.72 -7.29 -3.91
C ILE A 111 -6.48 -6.62 -5.06
N THR A 112 -6.99 -7.44 -5.98
CA THR A 112 -7.69 -7.00 -7.18
C THR A 112 -9.11 -6.49 -6.92
N GLN A 113 -9.65 -6.74 -5.71
CA GLN A 113 -11.00 -6.36 -5.32
C GLN A 113 -11.00 -5.24 -4.25
N PRO A 114 -11.14 -3.96 -4.65
CA PRO A 114 -11.14 -2.83 -3.72
C PRO A 114 -12.19 -2.91 -2.62
N GLY A 115 -13.33 -3.57 -2.90
CA GLY A 115 -14.43 -3.75 -1.93
C GLY A 115 -13.99 -4.45 -0.65
N MET A 116 -13.04 -5.38 -0.72
CA MET A 116 -12.50 -6.06 0.46
C MET A 116 -11.76 -5.09 1.38
N ARG A 117 -10.93 -4.22 0.81
CA ARG A 117 -10.21 -3.19 1.57
C ARG A 117 -11.17 -2.16 2.19
N TYR A 118 -12.23 -1.78 1.49
CA TYR A 118 -13.28 -0.92 2.06
C TYR A 118 -13.98 -1.57 3.26
N ALA A 119 -14.32 -2.86 3.18
CA ALA A 119 -14.95 -3.58 4.29
C ALA A 119 -14.04 -3.62 5.54
N GLN A 120 -12.74 -3.81 5.35
CA GLN A 120 -11.77 -3.77 6.46
C GLN A 120 -11.65 -2.38 7.07
N ALA A 121 -11.56 -1.34 6.24
CA ALA A 121 -11.51 0.03 6.72
C ALA A 121 -12.74 0.37 7.57
N ASN A 122 -13.93 -0.08 7.15
CA ASN A 122 -15.17 0.09 7.90
C ASN A 122 -15.11 -0.65 9.25
N ALA A 123 -14.66 -1.91 9.28
CA ALA A 123 -14.52 -2.64 10.53
C ALA A 123 -13.57 -1.93 11.51
N ILE A 124 -12.48 -1.34 11.03
CA ILE A 124 -11.57 -0.55 11.88
C ILE A 124 -12.28 0.69 12.43
N VAL A 125 -12.93 1.47 11.57
CA VAL A 125 -13.65 2.69 11.97
C VAL A 125 -14.75 2.39 12.99
N GLU A 126 -15.55 1.35 12.76
CA GLU A 126 -16.62 0.94 13.66
C GLU A 126 -16.08 0.57 15.05
N ASN A 127 -15.03 -0.24 15.12
CA ASN A 127 -14.43 -0.62 16.41
C ASN A 127 -13.79 0.57 17.12
N MET A 128 -13.14 1.48 16.39
CA MET A 128 -12.64 2.72 16.99
C MET A 128 -13.77 3.60 17.55
N LEU A 129 -14.91 3.68 16.87
CA LEU A 129 -16.06 4.47 17.35
C LEU A 129 -16.74 3.87 18.57
N LEU A 130 -16.67 2.54 18.74
CA LEU A 130 -17.21 1.82 19.90
C LEU A 130 -16.30 1.92 21.14
N ASP A 131 -15.01 2.19 20.95
CA ASP A 131 -14.02 2.29 22.03
C ASP A 131 -14.34 3.45 23.00
N VAL A 132 -14.33 3.15 24.30
CA VAL A 132 -14.71 4.11 25.35
C VAL A 132 -13.71 5.27 25.44
N LYS A 133 -12.40 4.99 25.37
CA LYS A 133 -11.36 6.03 25.45
C LYS A 133 -11.43 6.96 24.24
N PHE A 134 -11.71 6.41 23.06
CA PHE A 134 -11.85 7.19 21.84
C PHE A 134 -13.07 8.11 21.90
N GLN A 135 -14.15 7.70 22.56
CA GLN A 135 -15.35 8.52 22.76
C GLN A 135 -15.12 9.74 23.67
N GLU A 136 -14.09 9.74 24.52
CA GLU A 136 -13.71 10.90 25.34
C GLU A 136 -13.19 12.07 24.49
N LEU A 137 -12.66 11.78 23.29
CA LEU A 137 -12.23 12.81 22.35
C LEU A 137 -13.42 13.61 21.80
N SER A 138 -13.17 14.89 21.53
CA SER A 138 -14.16 15.74 20.87
C SER A 138 -14.54 15.17 19.49
N VAL A 139 -15.77 15.46 19.04
CA VAL A 139 -16.24 15.04 17.71
C VAL A 139 -15.29 15.50 16.60
N LYS A 140 -14.68 16.69 16.73
CA LYS A 140 -13.72 17.21 15.77
C LYS A 140 -12.42 16.39 15.74
N GLU A 141 -11.92 15.96 16.90
CA GLU A 141 -10.71 15.15 17.00
C GLU A 141 -10.92 13.75 16.46
N ARG A 142 -12.02 13.10 16.85
CA ARG A 142 -12.38 11.78 16.30
C ARG A 142 -12.48 11.84 14.78
N ARG A 143 -13.20 12.83 14.24
CA ARG A 143 -13.33 13.01 12.80
C ARG A 143 -11.98 13.18 12.10
N ARG A 144 -11.10 14.03 12.63
CA ARG A 144 -9.74 14.21 12.07
C ARG A 144 -8.95 12.91 12.04
N ILE A 145 -8.98 12.14 13.13
CA ILE A 145 -8.25 10.87 13.24
C ILE A 145 -8.79 9.85 12.23
N LEU A 146 -10.12 9.71 12.15
CA LEU A 146 -10.75 8.78 11.21
C LEU A 146 -10.53 9.19 9.74
N GLU A 147 -10.60 10.49 9.43
CA GLU A 147 -10.27 11.01 8.10
C GLU A 147 -8.81 10.74 7.73
N ARG A 148 -7.88 10.87 8.69
CA ARG A 148 -6.47 10.53 8.49
C ARG A 148 -6.28 9.05 8.20
N LEU A 149 -6.87 8.17 9.01
CA LEU A 149 -6.86 6.72 8.81
C LEU A 149 -7.37 6.34 7.42
N LEU A 150 -8.56 6.82 7.06
CA LEU A 150 -9.18 6.51 5.78
C LEU A 150 -8.38 7.07 4.59
N SER A 151 -7.74 8.23 4.75
CA SER A 151 -6.88 8.80 3.71
C SER A 151 -5.64 7.93 3.45
N GLU A 152 -5.05 7.35 4.50
CA GLU A 152 -3.88 6.47 4.36
C GLU A 152 -4.26 5.14 3.70
N ILE A 153 -5.38 4.54 4.11
CA ILE A 153 -5.89 3.32 3.48
C ILE A 153 -6.20 3.57 2.01
N ARG A 154 -6.91 4.65 1.67
CA ARG A 154 -7.23 5.00 0.28
C ARG A 154 -5.99 5.30 -0.54
N GLY A 155 -4.94 5.84 0.07
CA GLY A 155 -3.68 6.07 -0.62
C GLY A 155 -2.97 4.79 -1.03
N ARG A 156 -2.88 3.80 -0.12
CA ARG A 156 -2.37 2.47 -0.46
C ARG A 156 -3.21 1.78 -1.53
N MET A 157 -4.54 1.82 -1.38
CA MET A 157 -5.44 1.25 -2.39
C MET A 157 -5.28 1.90 -3.76
N MET A 158 -5.05 3.22 -3.82
CA MET A 158 -4.82 3.93 -5.07
C MET A 158 -3.50 3.51 -5.72
N GLU A 159 -2.43 3.35 -4.93
CA GLU A 159 -1.15 2.81 -5.42
C GLU A 159 -1.32 1.40 -6.00
N ASP A 160 -2.00 0.51 -5.25
CA ASP A 160 -2.31 -0.85 -5.68
C ASP A 160 -3.08 -0.89 -7.00
N ILE A 161 -4.13 -0.06 -7.15
CA ILE A 161 -4.95 0.04 -8.36
C ILE A 161 -4.09 0.54 -9.53
N VAL A 162 -3.35 1.63 -9.35
CA VAL A 162 -2.49 2.18 -10.41
C VAL A 162 -1.48 1.14 -10.88
N LEU A 163 -0.82 0.45 -9.96
CA LEU A 163 0.18 -0.56 -10.27
C LEU A 163 -0.43 -1.77 -11.00
N LEU A 164 -1.60 -2.23 -10.54
CA LEU A 164 -2.34 -3.35 -11.13
C LEU A 164 -2.81 -3.03 -12.55
N GLU A 165 -3.55 -1.93 -12.73
CA GLU A 165 -4.11 -1.56 -14.04
C GLU A 165 -2.99 -1.28 -15.05
N THR A 166 -1.89 -0.64 -14.63
CA THR A 166 -0.74 -0.41 -15.51
C THR A 166 -0.09 -1.71 -15.96
N LYS A 167 0.03 -2.70 -15.07
CA LYS A 167 0.58 -4.02 -15.40
C LYS A 167 -0.31 -4.78 -16.38
N ILE A 168 -1.62 -4.71 -16.20
CA ILE A 168 -2.59 -5.34 -17.10
C ILE A 168 -2.55 -4.69 -18.49
N ALA A 169 -2.49 -3.37 -18.55
CA ALA A 169 -2.50 -2.59 -19.79
C ALA A 169 -1.19 -2.68 -20.60
N LYS A 170 -0.06 -2.98 -19.94
CA LYS A 170 1.28 -3.03 -20.57
C LYS A 170 1.92 -4.42 -20.47
N PRO A 171 1.34 -5.48 -21.08
CA PRO A 171 1.79 -6.86 -20.94
C PRO A 171 3.17 -7.14 -21.57
N ASP A 172 3.61 -6.29 -22.50
CA ASP A 172 4.91 -6.32 -23.16
C ASP A 172 6.03 -5.65 -22.34
N LYS A 173 5.66 -4.90 -21.30
CA LYS A 173 6.59 -4.19 -20.42
C LYS A 173 6.71 -4.87 -19.06
N LYS A 174 7.80 -4.58 -18.35
CA LYS A 174 7.95 -5.00 -16.95
C LYS A 174 7.48 -3.88 -16.04
N VAL A 175 6.38 -4.12 -15.34
CA VAL A 175 5.81 -3.20 -14.34
C VAL A 175 6.08 -3.75 -12.94
N PHE A 176 6.82 -3.00 -12.13
CA PHE A 176 7.29 -3.44 -10.81
C PHE A 176 7.48 -2.28 -9.85
N LYS A 177 7.53 -2.58 -8.55
CA LYS A 177 7.92 -1.61 -7.50
C LYS A 177 9.43 -1.70 -7.27
N LEU A 178 10.11 -0.56 -7.10
CA LEU A 178 11.57 -0.51 -6.97
C LEU A 178 11.99 0.08 -5.63
N GLN A 179 12.62 -0.73 -4.79
CA GLN A 179 13.04 -0.36 -3.45
C GLN A 179 14.53 -0.05 -3.37
N PHE A 180 14.88 1.04 -2.69
CA PHE A 180 16.26 1.43 -2.39
C PHE A 180 16.58 1.23 -0.91
N ALA A 181 17.85 1.43 -0.52
CA ALA A 181 18.22 1.48 0.89
C ALA A 181 17.43 2.54 1.68
N ILE A 182 17.12 3.68 1.05
CA ILE A 182 16.32 4.77 1.63
C ILE A 182 15.31 5.26 0.59
N GLY A 183 14.05 4.84 0.74
CA GLY A 183 12.95 5.19 -0.16
C GLY A 183 12.73 4.17 -1.26
N GLU A 184 11.79 4.49 -2.15
CA GLU A 184 11.33 3.62 -3.22
C GLU A 184 10.81 4.46 -4.38
N PHE A 185 10.65 3.84 -5.54
CA PHE A 185 9.70 4.27 -6.55
C PHE A 185 8.48 3.38 -6.45
N ASP A 186 7.30 3.98 -6.32
CA ASP A 186 6.03 3.27 -6.19
C ASP A 186 5.76 2.39 -7.42
N MET A 187 6.18 2.84 -8.61
CA MET A 187 6.10 2.06 -9.83
C MET A 187 7.22 2.42 -10.82
N VAL A 188 7.76 1.39 -11.48
CA VAL A 188 8.66 1.49 -12.63
C VAL A 188 8.07 0.69 -13.78
N VAL A 189 8.03 1.30 -14.96
CA VAL A 189 7.64 0.65 -16.21
C VAL A 189 8.89 0.57 -17.09
N PHE A 190 9.46 -0.63 -17.22
CA PHE A 190 10.65 -0.88 -18.02
C PHE A 190 10.28 -1.55 -19.35
N ASP A 191 10.76 -0.98 -20.45
CA ASP A 191 10.63 -1.53 -21.79
C ASP A 191 11.89 -2.35 -22.15
N PRO A 192 11.80 -3.69 -22.22
CA PRO A 192 12.96 -4.52 -22.51
C PRO A 192 13.42 -4.45 -23.97
N VAL A 193 12.62 -3.88 -24.87
CA VAL A 193 12.95 -3.74 -26.29
C VAL A 193 13.64 -2.41 -26.54
N ALA A 194 13.06 -1.31 -26.04
CA ALA A 194 13.64 0.02 -26.18
C ALA A 194 14.79 0.30 -25.20
N LEU A 195 14.94 -0.53 -24.15
CA LEU A 195 15.95 -0.39 -23.10
C LEU A 195 15.85 0.97 -22.38
N ASN A 196 14.63 1.34 -22.03
CA ASN A 196 14.31 2.56 -21.30
C ASN A 196 13.28 2.30 -20.21
N CYS A 197 13.11 3.26 -19.31
CA CYS A 197 12.11 3.16 -18.25
C CYS A 197 11.39 4.48 -17.96
N GLU A 198 10.20 4.34 -17.39
CA GLU A 198 9.42 5.42 -16.80
C GLU A 198 9.30 5.16 -15.30
N ILE A 199 9.47 6.21 -14.48
CA ILE A 199 9.41 6.12 -13.02
C ILE A 199 8.28 6.97 -12.44
N TYR A 200 7.61 6.43 -11.43
CA TYR A 200 6.35 6.96 -10.92
C TYR A 200 6.32 7.02 -9.38
N GLU A 201 5.68 8.06 -8.87
CA GLU A 201 5.21 8.19 -7.48
C GLU A 201 3.70 8.32 -7.48
N VAL A 202 3.01 7.62 -6.58
CA VAL A 202 1.56 7.70 -6.41
C VAL A 202 1.25 8.43 -5.12
N LYS A 203 0.40 9.46 -5.19
CA LYS A 203 0.09 10.32 -4.04
C LYS A 203 -1.41 10.57 -3.92
N TYR A 204 -1.98 10.17 -2.78
CA TYR A 204 -3.36 10.49 -2.42
C TYR A 204 -3.48 11.92 -1.90
N SER A 205 -3.29 12.88 -2.80
CA SER A 205 -3.43 14.31 -2.53
C SER A 205 -3.94 15.03 -3.77
N LYS A 206 -4.59 16.18 -3.57
CA LYS A 206 -4.92 17.13 -4.63
C LYS A 206 -3.86 18.23 -4.76
N GLU A 207 -2.99 18.34 -3.77
CA GLU A 207 -1.94 19.36 -3.73
C GLU A 207 -0.68 18.86 -4.43
N ARG A 208 0.02 19.79 -5.06
CA ARG A 208 1.35 19.58 -5.64
C ARG A 208 2.37 20.16 -4.68
N VAL A 209 3.20 19.32 -4.09
CA VAL A 209 4.28 19.77 -3.20
C VAL A 209 5.61 19.11 -3.59
N PRO A 210 6.75 19.84 -3.53
CA PRO A 210 8.05 19.29 -3.92
C PRO A 210 8.45 17.99 -3.23
N ALA A 211 7.98 17.78 -2.00
CA ALA A 211 8.21 16.55 -1.25
C ALA A 211 7.66 15.29 -1.94
N GLN A 212 6.69 15.42 -2.86
CA GLN A 212 6.06 14.29 -3.57
C GLN A 212 6.94 13.66 -4.65
N TYR A 213 7.85 14.42 -5.28
CA TYR A 213 8.76 13.92 -6.32
C TYR A 213 10.23 13.89 -5.89
N ARG A 214 10.50 14.04 -4.59
CA ARG A 214 11.86 14.08 -4.04
C ARG A 214 12.69 12.86 -4.43
N HIS A 215 12.07 11.69 -4.57
CA HIS A 215 12.77 10.47 -4.96
C HIS A 215 12.98 10.43 -6.48
N LEU A 216 12.03 10.88 -7.28
CA LEU A 216 12.13 10.94 -8.75
C LEU A 216 13.24 11.89 -9.24
N THR A 217 13.66 12.82 -8.39
CA THR A 217 14.72 13.81 -8.65
C THR A 217 16.01 13.53 -7.88
N ASP A 218 16.06 12.43 -7.12
CA ASP A 218 17.26 11.98 -6.42
C ASP A 218 18.28 11.46 -7.44
N GLU A 219 19.41 12.15 -7.56
CA GLU A 219 20.44 11.85 -8.57
C GLU A 219 21.02 10.45 -8.41
N GLU A 220 21.21 9.97 -7.18
CA GLU A 220 21.79 8.66 -6.92
C GLU A 220 20.81 7.56 -7.32
N LYS A 221 19.54 7.67 -6.89
CA LYS A 221 18.49 6.71 -7.29
C LYS A 221 18.32 6.68 -8.80
N CYS A 222 18.25 7.85 -9.44
CA CYS A 222 18.14 7.94 -10.89
C CYS A 222 19.33 7.27 -11.59
N ARG A 223 20.56 7.52 -11.13
CA ARG A 223 21.77 6.93 -11.70
C ARG A 223 21.77 5.40 -11.58
N GLU A 224 21.37 4.86 -10.43
CA GLU A 224 21.28 3.41 -10.22
C GLU A 224 20.19 2.77 -11.07
N THR A 225 19.03 3.43 -11.18
CA THR A 225 17.94 2.99 -12.07
C THR A 225 18.38 3.01 -13.53
N ILE A 226 19.02 4.08 -14.00
CA ILE A 226 19.53 4.19 -15.37
C ILE A 226 20.53 3.07 -15.67
N HIS A 227 21.46 2.83 -14.74
CA HIS A 227 22.46 1.78 -14.92
C HIS A 227 21.84 0.39 -15.12
N ARG A 228 20.70 0.10 -14.49
CA ARG A 228 20.08 -1.23 -14.52
C ARG A 228 18.96 -1.39 -15.54
N TYR A 229 18.18 -0.35 -15.78
CA TYR A 229 16.95 -0.39 -16.57
C TYR A 229 16.97 0.57 -17.76
N GLY A 230 18.10 1.19 -18.05
CA GLY A 230 18.26 2.11 -19.18
C GLY A 230 17.69 3.50 -18.92
N ASP A 231 17.71 4.35 -19.94
CA ASP A 231 17.42 5.78 -19.79
C ASP A 231 16.01 6.03 -19.21
N ILE A 232 15.91 7.02 -18.32
CA ILE A 232 14.62 7.44 -17.76
C ILE A 232 13.96 8.41 -18.75
N GLU A 233 12.96 7.93 -19.49
CA GLU A 233 12.21 8.74 -20.47
C GLU A 233 11.17 9.66 -19.83
N GLY A 234 10.70 9.32 -18.64
CA GLY A 234 9.68 10.09 -17.96
C GLY A 234 9.68 9.91 -16.45
N ARG A 235 9.38 11.02 -15.78
CA ARG A 235 9.20 11.11 -14.32
C ARG A 235 7.79 11.59 -14.06
N TYR A 236 7.03 10.82 -13.30
CA TYR A 236 5.60 11.07 -13.16
C TYR A 236 5.14 11.01 -11.70
N VAL A 237 4.23 11.92 -11.33
CA VAL A 237 3.48 11.84 -10.08
C VAL A 237 2.01 11.62 -10.42
N ILE A 238 1.46 10.46 -10.05
CA ILE A 238 0.04 10.16 -10.23
C ILE A 238 -0.70 10.59 -8.97
N TYR A 239 -1.66 11.51 -9.11
CA TYR A 239 -2.34 12.15 -7.97
C TYR A 239 -3.77 12.56 -8.29
N ARG A 240 -4.47 13.23 -7.37
CA ARG A 240 -5.90 13.56 -7.50
C ARG A 240 -6.19 14.99 -7.99
N GLY A 241 -5.17 15.77 -8.34
CA GLY A 241 -5.33 17.11 -8.91
C GLY A 241 -5.32 17.11 -10.43
N GLU A 242 -5.20 18.28 -11.05
CA GLU A 242 -5.15 18.46 -12.51
C GLU A 242 -3.77 18.16 -13.10
N ASP A 243 -3.71 17.82 -14.38
CA ASP A 243 -2.43 17.59 -15.05
C ASP A 243 -1.53 18.83 -15.01
N ALA A 244 -0.24 18.61 -14.78
CA ALA A 244 0.73 19.70 -14.71
C ALA A 244 2.15 19.22 -14.96
N GLU A 245 3.08 20.16 -15.09
CA GLU A 245 4.51 19.89 -15.15
C GLU A 245 5.25 20.82 -14.19
N MET A 246 6.15 20.26 -13.37
CA MET A 246 6.97 20.99 -12.40
C MET A 246 8.34 20.33 -12.32
N ASP A 247 9.42 21.12 -12.46
CA ASP A 247 10.80 20.64 -12.32
C ASP A 247 11.15 19.39 -13.17
N GLY A 248 10.59 19.29 -14.39
CA GLY A 248 10.78 18.13 -15.27
C GLY A 248 10.05 16.86 -14.83
N VAL A 249 9.12 16.98 -13.88
CA VAL A 249 8.22 15.92 -13.40
C VAL A 249 6.79 16.25 -13.85
N ARG A 250 6.15 15.28 -14.49
CA ARG A 250 4.77 15.40 -14.96
C ARG A 250 3.80 14.88 -13.91
N TYR A 251 2.89 15.73 -13.49
CA TYR A 251 1.78 15.38 -12.63
C TYR A 251 0.61 14.92 -13.49
N LEU A 252 0.13 13.69 -13.23
CA LEU A 252 -0.95 13.07 -13.95
C LEU A 252 -2.14 12.88 -13.02
N ASN A 253 -3.32 13.36 -13.41
CA ASN A 253 -4.55 13.02 -12.73
C ASN A 253 -4.78 11.51 -12.80
N VAL A 254 -5.07 10.88 -11.66
CA VAL A 254 -5.25 9.43 -11.57
C VAL A 254 -6.42 8.91 -12.39
N GLU A 255 -7.53 9.64 -12.44
CA GLU A 255 -8.70 9.20 -13.19
C GLU A 255 -8.42 9.25 -14.69
N GLU A 256 -7.76 10.30 -15.17
CA GLU A 256 -7.35 10.42 -16.57
C GLU A 256 -6.24 9.42 -16.94
N TYR A 257 -5.27 9.20 -16.05
CA TYR A 257 -4.25 8.17 -16.23
C TYR A 257 -4.89 6.78 -16.39
N LEU A 258 -5.77 6.38 -15.46
CA LEU A 258 -6.42 5.08 -15.48
C LEU A 258 -7.33 4.92 -16.71
N LYS A 259 -8.11 5.94 -17.08
CA LYS A 259 -8.91 5.92 -18.33
C LYS A 259 -8.04 5.79 -19.58
N GLY A 260 -6.82 6.31 -19.55
CA GLY A 260 -5.87 6.23 -20.67
C GLY A 260 -5.23 4.85 -20.85
N LEU A 261 -5.37 3.94 -19.88
CA LEU A 261 -4.80 2.59 -19.94
C LEU A 261 -5.65 1.59 -20.74
N GLY A 262 -6.95 1.86 -20.95
CA GLY A 262 -7.85 0.98 -21.70
C GLY A 262 -9.33 1.26 -21.47
#